data_AF-A0A0J9S3K2-F1
#
_entry.id   AF-A0A0J9S3K2-F1
#
_cell.length_a   1.000
_cell.length_b   1.000
_cell.length_c   1.000
_cell.angle_alpha   90.00
_cell.angle_beta   90.00
_cell.angle_gamma   90.00
#
_symmetry.space_group_name_H-M   'P 1'
#
loop_
_entity.id
_entity.type
_entity.pdbx_description
1 polymer ?
#
loop_
_entity_poly.entity_id
_entity_poly.type
_entity_poly.pdbx_seq_one_letter_code
_entity_poly.pdbx_strand_id
1 'polypeptide(L)'
;MSNEDKDFSVNKIKEKYNFIEKSSFYTIFKEFDWPCNHHLYMIGNATCYPDEHSKLTGIDDVDKLLKTLYSNLYRVYYTIENNQNDYFDHNQYEVKKMGCIYLKYWLYDHITSKNFSEPQITEFFKGINDHIKPKISSFKDDYCKFNKLTLDEIKRLKKLYAFNTILYAGDKNSVNCNNSECNYMDYFEEALLEFINSIKNCSTNPSEKEYCNEFKDFLKICYENNTYSGIAVYNTYKGNIDNTSKKYLLFAEKYENEKLYAYIKDNTWLNWSKIDHIVNPQKRTTIAATSVVGSAIGLSSIFYYLYKVYLNHILKYKYNAIINIYFNSKFLF
;
A
#
# COMPACT_ATOMS: atom_id res chain seq x y z
N MET A 1 -0.46 19.32 -12.89
CA MET A 1 -0.60 17.88 -12.57
C MET A 1 -1.82 17.76 -11.70
N SER A 2 -2.78 16.90 -12.05
CA SER A 2 -4.05 16.77 -11.31
C SER A 2 -3.78 16.26 -9.90
N ASN A 3 -4.32 16.94 -8.90
CA ASN A 3 -4.28 16.59 -7.47
C ASN A 3 -5.22 15.42 -7.11
N GLU A 4 -5.47 14.49 -8.03
CA GLU A 4 -6.28 13.30 -7.74
C GLU A 4 -5.35 12.15 -7.35
N ASP A 5 -5.60 11.58 -6.16
CA ASP A 5 -4.98 10.33 -5.73
C ASP A 5 -5.18 9.26 -6.79
N LYS A 6 -4.11 8.51 -7.09
CA LYS A 6 -4.19 7.48 -8.14
C LYS A 6 -5.02 6.30 -7.66
N ASP A 7 -5.77 5.69 -8.58
CA ASP A 7 -6.57 4.51 -8.27
C ASP A 7 -5.71 3.25 -8.33
N PHE A 8 -5.29 2.75 -7.17
CA PHE A 8 -4.51 1.52 -7.03
C PHE A 8 -5.36 0.24 -7.15
N SER A 9 -6.53 0.30 -7.78
CA SER A 9 -7.34 -0.89 -8.08
C SER A 9 -6.61 -1.85 -9.00
N VAL A 10 -6.86 -3.15 -8.83
CA VAL A 10 -6.15 -4.17 -9.62
C VAL A 10 -6.41 -3.99 -11.11
N ASN A 11 -7.61 -3.55 -11.48
CA ASN A 11 -7.94 -3.25 -12.87
C ASN A 11 -7.10 -2.10 -13.43
N LYS A 12 -6.91 -1.01 -12.67
CA LYS A 12 -6.06 0.11 -13.11
C LYS A 12 -4.59 -0.22 -13.15
N ILE A 13 -4.11 -0.99 -12.19
CA ILE A 13 -2.73 -1.49 -12.19
C ILE A 13 -2.50 -2.42 -13.38
N LYS A 14 -3.45 -3.32 -13.69
CA LYS A 14 -3.38 -4.19 -14.87
C LYS A 14 -3.35 -3.42 -16.19
N GLU A 15 -4.17 -2.37 -16.33
CA GLU A 15 -4.17 -1.50 -17.51
C GLU A 15 -2.78 -0.87 -17.75
N LYS A 16 -2.06 -0.53 -16.67
CA LYS A 16 -0.72 0.06 -16.75
C LYS A 16 0.40 -0.97 -16.87
N TYR A 17 0.23 -2.13 -16.25
CA TYR A 17 1.23 -3.18 -16.14
C TYR A 17 0.66 -4.48 -16.69
N ASN A 18 0.72 -4.62 -18.01
CA ASN A 18 0.11 -5.74 -18.74
C ASN A 18 0.55 -7.12 -18.25
N PHE A 19 1.76 -7.25 -17.70
CA PHE A 19 2.27 -8.49 -17.15
C PHE A 19 1.51 -8.97 -15.90
N ILE A 20 0.75 -8.09 -15.24
CA ILE A 20 -0.11 -8.44 -14.10
C ILE A 20 -1.15 -9.44 -14.56
N GLU A 21 -1.72 -9.26 -15.76
CA GLU A 21 -2.76 -10.14 -16.29
C GLU A 21 -2.31 -11.60 -16.41
N LYS A 22 -1.02 -11.81 -16.68
CA LYS A 22 -0.39 -13.13 -16.83
C LYS A 22 0.17 -13.68 -15.52
N SER A 23 0.01 -12.97 -14.41
CA SER A 23 0.58 -13.37 -13.11
C SER A 23 -0.31 -14.37 -12.38
N SER A 24 0.32 -15.22 -11.57
CA SER A 24 -0.38 -16.08 -10.59
C SER A 24 -1.23 -15.25 -9.63
N PHE A 25 -0.73 -14.10 -9.17
CA PHE A 25 -1.50 -13.12 -8.40
C PHE A 25 -2.86 -12.81 -9.05
N TYR A 26 -2.89 -12.38 -10.32
CA TYR A 26 -4.14 -11.96 -10.95
C TYR A 26 -5.09 -13.13 -11.19
N THR A 27 -4.54 -14.33 -11.41
CA THR A 27 -5.34 -15.56 -11.51
C THR A 27 -6.04 -15.86 -10.18
N ILE A 28 -5.30 -15.84 -9.06
CA ILE A 28 -5.86 -16.01 -7.71
C ILE A 28 -6.86 -14.90 -7.38
N PHE A 29 -6.52 -13.65 -7.69
CA PHE A 29 -7.35 -12.48 -7.39
C PHE A 29 -8.74 -12.59 -8.03
N LYS A 30 -8.81 -13.01 -9.30
CA LYS A 30 -10.09 -13.20 -10.02
C LYS A 30 -10.94 -14.31 -9.42
N GLU A 31 -10.33 -15.35 -8.88
CA GLU A 31 -11.08 -16.44 -8.25
C GLU A 31 -11.79 -16.00 -6.97
N PHE A 32 -11.29 -14.97 -6.28
CA PHE A 32 -12.01 -14.39 -5.14
C PHE A 32 -13.36 -13.77 -5.50
N ASP A 33 -13.57 -13.41 -6.78
CA ASP A 33 -14.86 -12.94 -7.29
C ASP A 33 -15.79 -14.09 -7.69
N TRP A 34 -15.32 -15.34 -7.70
CA TRP A 34 -16.17 -16.49 -8.01
C TRP A 34 -17.17 -16.74 -6.88
N PRO A 35 -18.43 -17.06 -7.22
CA PRO A 35 -19.45 -17.39 -6.23
C PRO A 35 -19.01 -18.60 -5.40
N CYS A 36 -19.50 -18.68 -4.17
CA CYS A 36 -19.13 -19.75 -3.24
C CYS A 36 -19.52 -21.16 -3.71
N ASN A 37 -20.47 -21.25 -4.64
CA ASN A 37 -20.96 -22.47 -5.26
C ASN A 37 -20.52 -22.60 -6.73
N HIS A 38 -19.39 -22.01 -7.09
CA HIS A 38 -18.87 -22.06 -8.45
C HIS A 38 -18.76 -23.51 -8.96
N HIS A 39 -19.17 -23.74 -10.21
CA HIS A 39 -19.28 -25.07 -10.81
C HIS A 39 -17.98 -25.88 -10.89
N LEU A 40 -16.82 -25.22 -10.78
CA LEU A 40 -15.52 -25.89 -10.73
C LEU A 40 -15.20 -26.49 -9.36
N TYR A 41 -15.98 -26.18 -8.32
CA TYR A 41 -15.81 -26.73 -6.98
C TYR A 41 -16.57 -28.06 -6.86
N MET A 42 -15.81 -29.13 -6.65
CA MET A 42 -16.22 -30.49 -6.32
C MET A 42 -17.00 -30.55 -5.00
N ILE A 43 -16.66 -29.70 -4.02
CA ILE A 43 -17.38 -29.64 -2.74
C ILE A 43 -18.45 -28.54 -2.81
N GLY A 44 -19.65 -28.93 -3.26
CA GLY A 44 -20.80 -28.02 -3.37
C GLY A 44 -21.12 -27.31 -2.06
N ASN A 45 -21.21 -25.98 -2.12
CA ASN A 45 -21.61 -25.07 -1.04
C ASN A 45 -20.76 -25.07 0.26
N ALA A 46 -19.72 -25.89 0.38
CA ALA A 46 -18.91 -25.92 1.62
C ALA A 46 -18.22 -24.58 1.91
N THR A 47 -17.95 -23.79 0.87
CA THR A 47 -17.39 -22.43 1.02
C THR A 47 -18.46 -21.36 1.21
N CYS A 48 -19.74 -21.68 1.06
CA CYS A 48 -20.81 -20.71 1.21
C CYS A 48 -21.05 -20.39 2.69
N TYR A 49 -21.37 -19.14 2.97
CA TYR A 49 -21.76 -18.74 4.31
C TYR A 49 -23.00 -19.57 4.74
N PRO A 50 -22.97 -20.28 5.89
CA PRO A 50 -24.01 -21.24 6.24
C PRO A 50 -25.43 -20.65 6.31
N ASP A 51 -25.55 -19.37 6.63
CA ASP A 51 -26.84 -18.68 6.80
C ASP A 51 -27.02 -17.60 5.72
N GLU A 52 -27.16 -18.02 4.44
CA GLU A 52 -27.14 -17.10 3.28
C GLU A 52 -28.20 -15.98 3.34
N HIS A 53 -29.38 -16.24 3.91
CA HIS A 53 -30.45 -15.25 4.07
C HIS A 53 -30.35 -14.41 5.35
N SER A 54 -29.40 -14.70 6.24
CA SER A 54 -29.25 -13.93 7.48
C SER A 54 -28.79 -12.50 7.19
N LYS A 55 -29.37 -11.54 7.92
CA LYS A 55 -28.82 -10.19 8.02
C LYS A 55 -27.79 -10.22 9.13
N LEU A 56 -26.54 -9.91 8.79
CA LEU A 56 -25.43 -9.95 9.75
C LEU A 56 -25.39 -8.63 10.52
N THR A 57 -25.30 -7.54 9.79
CA THR A 57 -25.16 -6.17 10.31
C THR A 57 -26.39 -5.30 10.03
N GLY A 58 -27.27 -5.77 9.13
CA GLY A 58 -28.43 -5.00 8.67
C GLY A 58 -28.11 -3.96 7.58
N ILE A 59 -26.86 -3.92 7.10
CA ILE A 59 -26.42 -3.12 5.96
C ILE A 59 -26.10 -4.06 4.80
N ASP A 60 -26.93 -4.04 3.75
CA ASP A 60 -26.90 -5.04 2.68
C ASP A 60 -25.52 -5.19 2.00
N ASP A 61 -24.84 -4.07 1.68
CA ASP A 61 -23.52 -4.11 1.06
C ASP A 61 -22.43 -4.69 1.98
N VAL A 62 -22.51 -4.38 3.27
CA VAL A 62 -21.59 -4.90 4.30
C VAL A 62 -21.82 -6.40 4.47
N ASP A 63 -23.08 -6.83 4.57
CA ASP A 63 -23.46 -8.23 4.71
C ASP A 63 -23.01 -9.06 3.50
N LYS A 64 -23.19 -8.52 2.29
CA LYS A 64 -22.73 -9.16 1.05
C LYS A 64 -21.20 -9.30 1.03
N LEU A 65 -20.46 -8.26 1.42
CA LEU A 65 -19.00 -8.31 1.46
C LEU A 65 -18.51 -9.30 2.54
N LEU A 66 -19.14 -9.34 3.71
CA LEU A 66 -18.84 -10.27 4.79
C LEU A 66 -19.03 -11.73 4.36
N LYS A 67 -20.16 -12.06 3.73
CA LYS A 67 -20.41 -13.42 3.21
C LYS A 67 -19.40 -13.83 2.14
N THR A 68 -19.02 -12.89 1.28
CA THR A 68 -17.99 -13.13 0.26
C THR A 68 -16.61 -13.35 0.91
N LEU A 69 -16.27 -12.53 1.93
CA LEU A 69 -15.04 -12.69 2.69
C LEU A 69 -14.99 -14.05 3.40
N TYR A 70 -16.10 -14.52 3.99
CA TYR A 70 -16.16 -15.87 4.57
C TYR A 70 -15.76 -16.93 3.54
N SER A 71 -16.36 -16.91 2.36
CA SER A 71 -16.08 -17.88 1.30
C SER A 71 -14.62 -17.83 0.87
N ASN A 72 -14.07 -16.62 0.69
CA ASN A 72 -12.67 -16.42 0.37
C ASN A 72 -11.73 -16.93 1.47
N LEU A 73 -12.02 -16.65 2.74
CA LEU A 73 -11.24 -17.14 3.88
C LEU A 73 -11.27 -18.66 3.94
N TYR A 74 -12.44 -19.27 3.78
CA TYR A 74 -12.57 -20.73 3.77
C TYR A 74 -11.67 -21.34 2.68
N ARG A 75 -11.75 -20.85 1.44
CA ARG A 75 -10.93 -21.35 0.32
C ARG A 75 -9.43 -21.21 0.62
N VAL A 76 -9.01 -20.05 1.13
CA VAL A 76 -7.59 -19.80 1.47
C VAL A 76 -7.13 -20.71 2.61
N TYR A 77 -7.90 -20.83 3.69
CA TYR A 77 -7.52 -21.62 4.87
C TYR A 77 -7.49 -23.10 4.53
N TYR A 78 -8.48 -23.59 3.79
CA TYR A 78 -8.51 -24.95 3.30
C TYR A 78 -7.30 -25.26 2.41
N THR A 79 -6.88 -24.30 1.57
CA THR A 79 -5.68 -24.44 0.75
C THR A 79 -4.39 -24.39 1.56
N ILE A 80 -4.36 -23.68 2.69
CA ILE A 80 -3.21 -23.66 3.59
C ILE A 80 -3.07 -24.99 4.32
N GLU A 81 -4.16 -25.54 4.87
CA GLU A 81 -4.15 -26.78 5.65
C GLU A 81 -4.08 -28.05 4.79
N ASN A 82 -4.65 -28.03 3.59
CA ASN A 82 -4.73 -29.19 2.71
C ASN A 82 -3.85 -29.05 1.46
N ASN A 83 -3.12 -30.11 1.15
CA ASN A 83 -2.24 -30.16 -0.02
C ASN A 83 -2.94 -30.50 -1.33
N GLN A 84 -4.19 -30.96 -1.29
CA GLN A 84 -4.97 -31.33 -2.48
C GLN A 84 -6.40 -30.83 -2.32
N ASN A 85 -6.75 -29.84 -3.13
CA ASN A 85 -8.12 -29.38 -3.29
C ASN A 85 -8.31 -28.86 -4.72
N ASP A 86 -9.49 -28.33 -5.01
CA ASP A 86 -9.96 -27.81 -6.28
C ASP A 86 -10.06 -26.27 -6.30
N TYR A 87 -9.75 -25.60 -5.19
CA TYR A 87 -9.61 -24.15 -5.11
C TYR A 87 -8.25 -23.72 -5.64
N PHE A 88 -8.22 -22.58 -6.31
CA PHE A 88 -7.01 -21.94 -6.83
C PHE A 88 -6.17 -22.78 -7.79
N ASP A 89 -6.72 -23.91 -8.27
CA ASP A 89 -6.17 -24.77 -9.32
C ASP A 89 -4.63 -24.93 -9.21
N HIS A 90 -3.86 -24.60 -10.26
CA HIS A 90 -2.41 -24.71 -10.29
C HIS A 90 -1.65 -23.71 -9.38
N ASN A 91 -2.35 -22.82 -8.67
CA ASN A 91 -1.76 -21.75 -7.85
C ASN A 91 -1.76 -22.03 -6.34
N GLN A 92 -2.16 -23.23 -5.89
CA GLN A 92 -2.24 -23.57 -4.46
C GLN A 92 -0.94 -23.33 -3.68
N TYR A 93 0.23 -23.56 -4.29
CA TYR A 93 1.51 -23.31 -3.63
C TYR A 93 1.74 -21.82 -3.36
N GLU A 94 1.32 -20.94 -4.27
CA GLU A 94 1.40 -19.50 -4.08
C GLU A 94 0.37 -19.02 -3.06
N VAL A 95 -0.85 -19.57 -3.07
CA VAL A 95 -1.89 -19.27 -2.06
C VAL A 95 -1.44 -19.62 -0.65
N LYS A 96 -0.72 -20.73 -0.45
CA LYS A 96 -0.13 -21.09 0.84
C LYS A 96 0.82 -20.03 1.41
N LYS A 97 1.43 -19.22 0.54
CA LYS A 97 2.43 -18.21 0.92
C LYS A 97 1.86 -16.81 0.92
N MET A 98 0.97 -16.51 -0.02
CA MET A 98 0.51 -15.15 -0.33
C MET A 98 -1.01 -15.00 -0.28
N GLY A 99 -1.77 -16.07 -0.07
CA GLY A 99 -3.24 -16.06 -0.10
C GLY A 99 -3.86 -14.99 0.80
N CYS A 100 -3.37 -14.86 2.04
CA CYS A 100 -3.83 -13.79 2.94
C CYS A 100 -3.53 -12.39 2.44
N ILE A 101 -2.34 -12.16 1.86
CA ILE A 101 -1.95 -10.86 1.32
C ILE A 101 -2.83 -10.51 0.12
N TYR A 102 -3.06 -11.47 -0.78
CA TYR A 102 -3.91 -11.27 -1.95
C TYR A 102 -5.37 -11.06 -1.56
N LEU A 103 -5.86 -11.79 -0.55
CA LEU A 103 -7.21 -11.61 -0.02
C LEU A 103 -7.39 -10.23 0.64
N LYS A 104 -6.41 -9.76 1.42
CA LYS A 104 -6.44 -8.39 1.98
C LYS A 104 -6.46 -7.34 0.88
N TYR A 105 -5.65 -7.52 -0.17
CA TYR A 105 -5.65 -6.60 -1.30
C TYR A 105 -7.00 -6.60 -2.03
N TRP A 106 -7.56 -7.78 -2.34
CA TRP A 106 -8.89 -7.92 -2.92
C TRP A 106 -9.96 -7.24 -2.08
N LEU A 107 -9.92 -7.45 -0.76
CA LEU A 107 -10.88 -6.86 0.16
C LEU A 107 -10.81 -5.33 0.14
N TYR A 108 -9.61 -4.76 0.22
CA TYR A 108 -9.42 -3.31 0.22
C TYR A 108 -9.75 -2.68 -1.14
N ASP A 109 -9.52 -3.41 -2.23
CA ASP A 109 -9.99 -3.00 -3.55
C ASP A 109 -11.52 -2.93 -3.60
N HIS A 110 -12.22 -3.94 -3.10
CA HIS A 110 -13.69 -3.96 -3.05
C HIS A 110 -14.29 -2.90 -2.12
N ILE A 111 -13.70 -2.66 -0.95
CA ILE A 111 -14.16 -1.59 -0.02
C ILE A 111 -14.06 -0.23 -0.70
N THR A 112 -12.91 0.05 -1.34
CA THR A 112 -12.67 1.34 -1.99
C THR A 112 -13.50 1.49 -3.27
N SER A 113 -13.65 0.44 -4.08
CA SER A 113 -14.42 0.49 -5.34
C SER A 113 -15.93 0.63 -5.12
N LYS A 114 -16.45 0.09 -4.00
CA LYS A 114 -17.86 0.23 -3.60
C LYS A 114 -18.14 1.51 -2.80
N ASN A 115 -17.13 2.37 -2.61
CA ASN A 115 -17.25 3.64 -1.87
C ASN A 115 -17.85 3.47 -0.47
N PHE A 116 -17.40 2.46 0.28
CA PHE A 116 -17.85 2.29 1.66
C PHE A 116 -17.52 3.52 2.50
N SER A 117 -18.49 3.99 3.28
CA SER A 117 -18.33 5.04 4.27
C SER A 117 -17.65 4.52 5.55
N GLU A 118 -17.09 5.43 6.37
CA GLU A 118 -16.47 5.07 7.66
C GLU A 118 -17.39 4.26 8.59
N PRO A 119 -18.71 4.55 8.71
CA PRO A 119 -19.63 3.70 9.47
C PRO A 119 -19.75 2.29 8.89
N GLN A 120 -19.82 2.14 7.57
CA GLN A 120 -19.89 0.83 6.91
C GLN A 120 -18.60 0.03 7.12
N ILE A 121 -17.43 0.69 7.06
CA ILE A 121 -16.14 0.06 7.34
C ILE A 121 -16.06 -0.39 8.80
N THR A 122 -16.51 0.46 9.73
CA THR A 122 -16.56 0.11 11.15
C THR A 122 -17.44 -1.11 11.39
N GLU A 123 -18.64 -1.13 10.81
CA GLU A 123 -19.56 -2.26 10.96
C GLU A 123 -19.04 -3.53 10.25
N PHE A 124 -18.34 -3.37 9.13
CA PHE A 124 -17.68 -4.47 8.43
C PHE A 124 -16.61 -5.14 9.31
N PHE A 125 -15.67 -4.37 9.91
CA PHE A 125 -14.64 -4.95 10.78
C PHE A 125 -15.23 -5.58 12.06
N LYS A 126 -16.31 -5.02 12.59
CA LYS A 126 -17.05 -5.63 13.69
C LYS A 126 -17.67 -6.96 13.25
N GLY A 127 -18.33 -6.98 12.10
CA GLY A 127 -18.95 -8.18 11.53
C GLY A 127 -17.95 -9.31 11.22
N ILE A 128 -16.68 -8.99 10.91
CA ILE A 128 -15.62 -10.01 10.82
C ILE A 128 -15.49 -10.80 12.14
N ASN A 129 -15.43 -10.09 13.27
CA ASN A 129 -15.25 -10.73 14.57
C ASN A 129 -16.53 -11.41 15.05
N ASP A 130 -17.69 -10.80 14.83
CA ASP A 130 -18.96 -11.28 15.37
C ASP A 130 -19.58 -12.41 14.54
N HIS A 131 -19.36 -12.43 13.22
CA HIS A 131 -20.08 -13.31 12.29
C HIS A 131 -19.19 -14.21 11.44
N ILE A 132 -17.94 -13.82 11.18
CA ILE A 132 -17.04 -14.57 10.28
C ILE A 132 -16.12 -15.47 11.07
N LYS A 133 -15.33 -14.91 12.01
CA LYS A 133 -14.39 -15.67 12.85
C LYS A 133 -15.02 -16.87 13.56
N PRO A 134 -16.21 -16.77 14.17
CA PRO A 134 -16.84 -17.91 14.83
C PRO A 134 -17.17 -19.06 13.86
N LYS A 135 -17.46 -18.73 12.60
CA LYS A 135 -17.86 -19.70 11.56
C LYS A 135 -16.67 -20.36 10.87
N ILE A 136 -15.47 -19.76 10.94
CA ILE A 136 -14.21 -20.35 10.44
C ILE A 136 -13.38 -21.00 11.55
N SER A 137 -13.94 -21.12 12.77
CA SER A 137 -13.29 -21.74 13.93
C SER A 137 -13.01 -23.24 13.78
N SER A 138 -13.50 -23.87 12.71
CA SER A 138 -13.19 -25.25 12.35
C SER A 138 -11.75 -25.44 11.88
N PHE A 139 -11.09 -24.38 11.41
CA PHE A 139 -9.67 -24.39 11.05
C PHE A 139 -8.80 -24.27 12.29
N LYS A 140 -7.61 -24.88 12.24
CA LYS A 140 -6.72 -24.99 13.41
C LYS A 140 -6.15 -23.64 13.83
N ASP A 141 -5.77 -22.83 12.84
CA ASP A 141 -5.10 -21.55 13.06
C ASP A 141 -5.83 -20.41 12.33
N ASP A 142 -5.74 -19.21 12.90
CA ASP A 142 -6.16 -17.98 12.22
C ASP A 142 -5.04 -17.47 11.30
N TYR A 143 -5.05 -17.93 10.04
CA TYR A 143 -4.00 -17.62 9.07
C TYR A 143 -4.00 -16.16 8.58
N CYS A 144 -5.18 -15.53 8.47
CA CYS A 144 -5.35 -14.17 7.99
C CYS A 144 -5.97 -13.27 9.07
N LYS A 145 -5.13 -12.50 9.77
CA LYS A 145 -5.59 -11.54 10.78
C LYS A 145 -6.04 -10.24 10.13
N PHE A 146 -7.15 -9.67 10.61
CA PHE A 146 -7.65 -8.36 10.20
C PHE A 146 -7.74 -7.44 11.42
N ASN A 147 -7.01 -6.33 11.38
CA ASN A 147 -7.14 -5.23 12.33
C ASN A 147 -8.15 -4.22 11.79
N LYS A 148 -8.80 -3.48 12.69
CA LYS A 148 -9.77 -2.45 12.31
C LYS A 148 -9.03 -1.25 11.69
N LEU A 149 -9.43 -0.87 10.48
CA LEU A 149 -8.84 0.25 9.75
C LEU A 149 -9.88 1.30 9.39
N THR A 150 -9.44 2.54 9.23
CA THR A 150 -10.16 3.64 8.58
C THR A 150 -10.07 3.52 7.05
N LEU A 151 -10.89 4.29 6.31
CA LEU A 151 -10.83 4.31 4.85
C LEU A 151 -9.45 4.78 4.34
N ASP A 152 -8.85 5.77 5.00
CA ASP A 152 -7.51 6.27 4.64
C ASP A 152 -6.44 5.18 4.80
N GLU A 153 -6.43 4.50 5.95
CA GLU A 153 -5.52 3.38 6.22
C GLU A 153 -5.70 2.23 5.22
N ILE A 154 -6.94 1.91 4.83
CA ILE A 154 -7.23 0.92 3.78
C ILE A 154 -6.62 1.34 2.44
N LYS A 155 -6.80 2.62 2.04
CA LYS A 155 -6.20 3.14 0.81
C LYS A 155 -4.68 3.08 0.84
N ARG A 156 -4.06 3.42 1.97
CA ARG A 156 -2.60 3.37 2.16
C ARG A 156 -2.07 1.93 2.06
N LEU A 157 -2.68 0.96 2.76
CA LEU A 157 -2.30 -0.46 2.65
C LEU A 157 -2.51 -1.02 1.24
N LYS A 158 -3.58 -0.60 0.56
CA LYS A 158 -3.85 -0.97 -0.84
C LYS A 158 -2.68 -0.57 -1.76
N LYS A 159 -2.07 0.62 -1.55
CA LYS A 159 -0.85 1.05 -2.28
C LYS A 159 0.32 0.10 -2.03
N LEU A 160 0.51 -0.37 -0.80
CA LEU A 160 1.59 -1.29 -0.45
C LEU A 160 1.43 -2.68 -1.08
N TYR A 161 0.20 -3.22 -1.10
CA TYR A 161 -0.06 -4.50 -1.76
C TYR A 161 0.10 -4.41 -3.27
N ALA A 162 -0.40 -3.33 -3.86
CA ALA A 162 -0.15 -2.99 -5.25
C ALA A 162 1.36 -2.94 -5.55
N PHE A 163 2.13 -2.24 -4.72
CA PHE A 163 3.57 -2.10 -4.88
C PHE A 163 4.29 -3.45 -4.94
N ASN A 164 4.05 -4.31 -3.96
CA ASN A 164 4.65 -5.64 -3.94
C ASN A 164 4.21 -6.48 -5.14
N THR A 165 2.94 -6.38 -5.53
CA THR A 165 2.40 -7.12 -6.69
C THR A 165 3.08 -6.71 -7.99
N ILE A 166 3.25 -5.40 -8.22
CA ILE A 166 3.95 -4.87 -9.40
C ILE A 166 5.39 -5.38 -9.45
N LEU A 167 6.11 -5.30 -8.34
CA LEU A 167 7.49 -5.78 -8.26
C LEU A 167 7.62 -7.29 -8.45
N TYR A 168 6.75 -8.07 -7.80
CA TYR A 168 6.79 -9.53 -7.85
C TYR A 168 6.41 -10.07 -9.23
N ALA A 169 5.29 -9.62 -9.79
CA ALA A 169 4.82 -10.09 -11.08
C ALA A 169 5.73 -9.61 -12.23
N GLY A 170 6.27 -8.40 -12.13
CA GLY A 170 7.14 -7.85 -13.16
C GLY A 170 8.47 -8.60 -13.28
N ASP A 171 8.93 -9.23 -12.20
CA ASP A 171 10.14 -10.07 -12.20
C ASP A 171 9.94 -11.37 -12.96
N LYS A 172 8.78 -12.02 -12.75
CA LYS A 172 8.47 -13.28 -13.41
C LYS A 172 8.18 -13.14 -14.91
N ASN A 173 7.76 -11.97 -15.36
CA ASN A 173 7.15 -11.78 -16.68
C ASN A 173 7.91 -10.79 -17.60
N SER A 174 9.22 -10.62 -17.36
CA SER A 174 10.20 -9.77 -18.08
C SER A 174 9.67 -9.09 -19.35
N VAL A 175 9.17 -7.87 -19.21
CA VAL A 175 8.88 -6.99 -20.36
C VAL A 175 10.09 -6.08 -20.53
N ASN A 176 10.75 -6.15 -21.69
CA ASN A 176 11.83 -5.22 -22.03
C ASN A 176 11.26 -3.83 -22.26
N CYS A 177 11.63 -2.90 -21.39
CA CYS A 177 11.27 -1.50 -21.48
C CYS A 177 12.21 -0.77 -22.44
N ASN A 178 11.77 -0.50 -23.68
CA ASN A 178 12.52 0.35 -24.61
C ASN A 178 12.25 1.83 -24.27
N ASN A 179 13.05 2.37 -23.35
CA ASN A 179 13.43 3.77 -23.02
C ASN A 179 12.47 4.98 -23.14
N SER A 180 11.26 4.91 -23.69
CA SER A 180 10.31 6.05 -23.73
C SER A 180 8.87 5.74 -23.34
N GLU A 181 8.41 4.48 -23.45
CA GLU A 181 6.99 4.12 -23.25
C GLU A 181 6.65 3.50 -21.90
N CYS A 182 7.61 3.33 -21.01
CA CYS A 182 7.32 2.84 -19.66
C CYS A 182 6.68 3.98 -18.87
N ASN A 183 5.36 4.09 -18.99
CA ASN A 183 4.39 4.97 -18.30
C ASN A 183 4.36 4.70 -16.76
N TYR A 184 5.54 4.50 -16.19
CA TYR A 184 5.78 3.67 -15.00
C TYR A 184 6.11 4.46 -13.75
N MET A 185 6.07 5.78 -13.77
CA MET A 185 6.54 6.55 -12.62
C MET A 185 5.44 6.68 -11.57
N ASP A 186 4.25 7.02 -12.01
CA ASP A 186 3.20 7.50 -11.15
C ASP A 186 2.75 6.54 -10.03
N TYR A 187 2.38 5.29 -10.35
CA TYR A 187 1.94 4.33 -9.34
C TYR A 187 3.09 3.80 -8.50
N PHE A 188 4.25 3.55 -9.12
CA PHE A 188 5.41 2.98 -8.44
C PHE A 188 6.00 3.95 -7.42
N GLU A 189 6.22 5.21 -7.84
CA GLU A 189 6.75 6.28 -6.99
C GLU A 189 5.86 6.53 -5.78
N GLU A 190 4.56 6.68 -6.00
CA GLU A 190 3.62 6.95 -4.92
C GLU A 190 3.54 5.79 -3.92
N ALA A 191 3.57 4.55 -4.41
CA ALA A 191 3.54 3.39 -3.52
C ALA A 191 4.88 3.15 -2.79
N LEU A 192 6.00 3.50 -3.43
CA LEU A 192 7.32 3.51 -2.79
C LEU A 192 7.36 4.57 -1.68
N LEU A 193 6.83 5.77 -1.92
CA LEU A 193 6.69 6.81 -0.91
C LEU A 193 5.80 6.36 0.25
N GLU A 194 4.68 5.69 -0.02
CA GLU A 194 3.83 5.12 1.03
C GLU A 194 4.58 4.06 1.85
N PHE A 195 5.37 3.20 1.22
CA PHE A 195 6.19 2.20 1.92
C PHE A 195 7.20 2.86 2.87
N ILE A 196 7.89 3.90 2.40
CA ILE A 196 8.82 4.69 3.21
C ILE A 196 8.09 5.34 4.40
N ASN A 197 6.96 6.00 4.12
CA ASN A 197 6.19 6.71 5.15
C ASN A 197 5.60 5.75 6.18
N SER A 198 5.20 4.55 5.77
CA SER A 198 4.71 3.50 6.67
C SER A 198 5.77 3.05 7.67
N ILE A 199 7.03 2.87 7.22
CA ILE A 199 8.13 2.54 8.13
C ILE A 199 8.35 3.66 9.14
N LYS A 200 8.38 4.93 8.69
CA LYS A 200 8.55 6.10 9.56
C LYS A 200 7.42 6.26 10.58
N ASN A 201 6.17 6.21 10.12
CA ASN A 201 5.00 6.44 10.96
C ASN A 201 4.89 5.33 12.01
N CYS A 202 5.04 4.07 11.62
CA CYS A 202 4.95 2.96 12.56
C CYS A 202 6.11 2.87 13.55
N SER A 203 7.19 3.62 13.32
CA SER A 203 8.31 3.73 14.25
C SER A 203 8.12 4.83 15.29
N THR A 204 7.26 5.82 15.01
CA THR A 204 7.16 7.05 15.81
C THR A 204 5.76 7.32 16.34
N ASN A 205 4.72 6.72 15.75
CA ASN A 205 3.33 7.03 16.04
C ASN A 205 2.57 5.85 16.69
N PRO A 206 2.40 5.85 18.03
CA PRO A 206 1.63 4.81 18.70
C PRO A 206 0.12 4.85 18.41
N SER A 207 -0.41 5.93 17.82
CA SER A 207 -1.85 6.05 17.52
C SER A 207 -2.28 5.30 16.25
N GLU A 208 -1.35 4.91 15.37
CA GLU A 208 -1.61 4.11 14.16
C GLU A 208 -1.44 2.60 14.43
N LYS A 209 -1.75 2.14 15.65
CA LYS A 209 -1.43 0.78 16.11
C LYS A 209 -2.01 -0.29 15.18
N GLU A 210 -3.26 -0.15 14.78
CA GLU A 210 -3.96 -1.10 13.93
C GLU A 210 -3.40 -1.12 12.50
N TYR A 211 -3.17 0.06 11.90
CA TYR A 211 -2.46 0.19 10.63
C TYR A 211 -1.07 -0.45 10.69
N CYS A 212 -0.32 -0.19 11.76
CA CYS A 212 1.02 -0.70 11.93
C CYS A 212 1.06 -2.20 12.17
N ASN A 213 0.04 -2.79 12.77
CA ASN A 213 -0.11 -4.24 12.86
C ASN A 213 -0.31 -4.86 11.47
N GLU A 214 -1.15 -4.25 10.61
CA GLU A 214 -1.34 -4.69 9.23
C GLU A 214 -0.06 -4.52 8.40
N PHE A 215 0.62 -3.39 8.56
CA PHE A 215 1.89 -3.12 7.91
C PHE A 215 2.98 -4.10 8.36
N LYS A 216 3.00 -4.48 9.65
CA LYS A 216 3.91 -5.51 10.17
C LYS A 216 3.66 -6.87 9.50
N ASP A 217 2.40 -7.25 9.30
CA ASP A 217 2.05 -8.46 8.59
C ASP A 217 2.48 -8.40 7.11
N PHE A 218 2.36 -7.23 6.47
CA PHE A 218 2.95 -6.99 5.15
C PHE A 218 4.49 -7.10 5.16
N LEU A 219 5.18 -6.56 6.17
CA LEU A 219 6.65 -6.68 6.25
C LEU A 219 7.12 -8.13 6.42
N LYS A 220 6.32 -9.01 7.05
CA LYS A 220 6.66 -10.44 7.20
C LYS A 220 6.95 -11.12 5.87
N ILE A 221 6.20 -10.80 4.81
CA ILE A 221 6.46 -11.38 3.49
C ILE A 221 7.70 -10.78 2.82
N CYS A 222 8.18 -9.63 3.28
CA CYS A 222 9.37 -8.98 2.76
C CYS A 222 10.66 -9.42 3.47
N TYR A 223 10.60 -10.05 4.65
CA TYR A 223 11.80 -10.53 5.33
C TYR A 223 12.53 -11.65 4.55
N GLU A 224 13.84 -11.71 4.72
CA GLU A 224 14.70 -12.86 4.38
C GLU A 224 14.58 -13.39 2.94
N ASN A 225 14.77 -12.50 1.96
CA ASN A 225 14.76 -12.84 0.52
C ASN A 225 13.61 -13.76 0.08
N ASN A 226 12.43 -13.58 0.67
CA ASN A 226 11.24 -14.30 0.25
C ASN A 226 11.04 -14.16 -1.26
N THR A 227 10.93 -15.29 -1.95
CA THR A 227 10.80 -15.34 -3.42
C THR A 227 9.47 -14.75 -3.90
N TYR A 228 8.48 -14.60 -3.01
CA TYR A 228 7.17 -14.01 -3.25
C TYR A 228 7.10 -12.49 -3.03
N SER A 229 8.22 -11.86 -2.66
CA SER A 229 8.30 -10.43 -2.47
C SER A 229 9.31 -9.77 -3.39
N GLY A 230 8.86 -8.69 -4.02
CA GLY A 230 9.69 -7.78 -4.77
C GLY A 230 10.59 -6.90 -3.89
N ILE A 231 10.37 -6.92 -2.58
CA ILE A 231 11.10 -6.19 -1.56
C ILE A 231 11.79 -7.22 -0.66
N ALA A 232 13.05 -6.98 -0.28
CA ALA A 232 13.70 -7.71 0.80
C ALA A 232 14.01 -6.78 1.96
N VAL A 233 13.63 -7.16 3.17
CA VAL A 233 13.93 -6.41 4.40
C VAL A 233 14.86 -7.24 5.26
N TYR A 234 15.86 -6.58 5.85
CA TYR A 234 16.84 -7.17 6.75
C TYR A 234 17.07 -6.29 7.97
N ASN A 235 17.40 -6.90 9.11
CA ASN A 235 17.74 -6.16 10.33
C ASN A 235 19.25 -5.82 10.40
N THR A 236 20.01 -6.28 9.40
CA THR A 236 21.43 -6.02 9.24
C THR A 236 21.72 -5.57 7.82
N TYR A 237 22.70 -4.68 7.67
CA TYR A 237 23.16 -4.27 6.35
C TYR A 237 23.76 -5.47 5.61
N LYS A 238 23.26 -5.74 4.41
CA LYS A 238 23.70 -6.87 3.58
C LYS A 238 24.55 -6.46 2.37
N GLY A 239 24.95 -5.19 2.26
CA GLY A 239 25.68 -4.71 1.09
C GLY A 239 24.84 -4.83 -0.19
N ASN A 240 25.49 -5.07 -1.32
CA ASN A 240 24.81 -5.50 -2.54
C ASN A 240 24.56 -7.01 -2.45
N ILE A 241 23.33 -7.46 -2.69
CA ILE A 241 22.98 -8.88 -2.58
C ILE A 241 23.23 -9.52 -3.95
N ASP A 242 24.51 -9.78 -4.25
CA ASP A 242 24.99 -10.20 -5.58
C ASP A 242 24.38 -11.53 -6.09
N ASN A 243 23.70 -12.31 -5.24
CA ASN A 243 23.08 -13.60 -5.62
C ASN A 243 21.55 -13.58 -5.81
N THR A 244 20.85 -12.44 -5.69
CA THR A 244 19.36 -12.45 -5.62
C THR A 244 18.64 -11.48 -6.54
N SER A 245 19.34 -10.92 -7.52
CA SER A 245 18.84 -9.86 -8.41
C SER A 245 18.24 -8.67 -7.66
N LYS A 246 18.63 -8.38 -6.40
CA LYS A 246 18.17 -7.23 -5.61
C LYS A 246 19.32 -6.26 -5.41
N LYS A 247 19.21 -5.03 -5.92
CA LYS A 247 20.36 -4.11 -6.07
C LYS A 247 20.28 -2.81 -5.28
N TYR A 248 19.09 -2.36 -4.86
CA TYR A 248 18.93 -1.00 -4.35
C TYR A 248 18.45 -0.97 -2.91
N LEU A 249 19.33 -0.54 -2.01
CA LEU A 249 18.99 -0.25 -0.62
C LEU A 249 18.25 1.09 -0.54
N LEU A 250 17.01 1.05 -0.08
CA LEU A 250 16.13 2.23 0.05
C LEU A 250 16.51 3.11 1.23
N PHE A 251 16.78 2.53 2.41
CA PHE A 251 17.15 3.27 3.62
C PHE A 251 17.46 2.31 4.79
N ALA A 252 18.08 2.87 5.84
CA ALA A 252 18.29 2.25 7.13
C ALA A 252 17.50 3.04 8.20
N GLU A 253 16.29 2.61 8.55
CA GLU A 253 15.47 3.28 9.57
C GLU A 253 15.22 2.39 10.78
N LYS A 254 14.96 2.99 11.94
CA LYS A 254 14.71 2.27 13.19
C LYS A 254 13.22 1.94 13.30
N TYR A 255 12.82 0.69 13.10
CA TYR A 255 11.46 0.17 13.30
C TYR A 255 11.44 -0.76 14.51
N GLU A 256 10.50 -0.55 15.44
CA GLU A 256 10.42 -1.34 16.69
C GLU A 256 11.76 -1.46 17.45
N ASN A 257 12.60 -0.43 17.35
CA ASN A 257 13.97 -0.36 17.88
C ASN A 257 15.09 -1.08 17.12
N GLU A 258 14.79 -1.70 15.98
CA GLU A 258 15.76 -2.36 15.12
C GLU A 258 15.99 -1.59 13.82
N LYS A 259 17.22 -1.61 13.28
CA LYS A 259 17.50 -0.98 11.99
C LYS A 259 17.01 -1.88 10.85
N LEU A 260 16.04 -1.41 10.07
CA LEU A 260 15.57 -2.07 8.86
C LEU A 260 16.29 -1.56 7.63
N TYR A 261 16.79 -2.50 6.83
CA TYR A 261 17.40 -2.30 5.53
C TYR A 261 16.50 -2.90 4.46
N ALA A 262 15.85 -2.06 3.65
CA ALA A 262 14.93 -2.50 2.61
C ALA A 262 15.59 -2.43 1.22
N TYR A 263 15.49 -3.52 0.46
CA TYR A 263 16.08 -3.68 -0.86
C TYR A 263 15.01 -3.97 -1.90
N ILE A 264 15.08 -3.36 -3.07
CA ILE A 264 14.17 -3.65 -4.19
C ILE A 264 14.83 -4.62 -5.17
N LYS A 265 14.02 -5.55 -5.70
CA LYS A 265 14.39 -6.43 -6.80
C LYS A 265 14.68 -5.64 -8.08
N ASP A 266 15.89 -5.79 -8.56
CA ASP A 266 16.32 -5.31 -9.86
C ASP A 266 15.52 -5.99 -10.96
N ASN A 267 15.04 -5.18 -11.88
CA ASN A 267 14.17 -5.63 -12.94
C ASN A 267 14.40 -4.77 -14.19
N THR A 268 14.36 -5.40 -15.37
CA THR A 268 14.54 -4.74 -16.65
C THR A 268 13.46 -3.70 -16.96
N TRP A 269 12.28 -3.76 -16.33
CA TRP A 269 11.26 -2.72 -16.48
C TRP A 269 11.49 -1.50 -15.58
N LEU A 270 12.34 -1.59 -14.55
CA LEU A 270 12.63 -0.50 -13.63
C LEU A 270 13.72 0.41 -14.19
N ASN A 271 13.40 1.72 -14.32
CA ASN A 271 14.40 2.73 -14.65
C ASN A 271 14.93 3.40 -13.37
N TRP A 272 16.05 2.88 -12.87
CA TRP A 272 16.70 3.35 -11.65
C TRP A 272 17.12 4.82 -11.67
N SER A 273 17.55 5.34 -12.81
CA SER A 273 17.97 6.74 -12.94
C SER A 273 16.84 7.73 -12.65
N LYS A 274 15.59 7.35 -12.93
CA LYS A 274 14.42 8.20 -12.71
C LYS A 274 13.97 8.21 -11.25
N ILE A 275 14.09 7.08 -10.56
CA ILE A 275 13.69 6.95 -9.14
C ILE A 275 14.82 7.24 -8.15
N ASP A 276 16.04 7.52 -8.63
CA ASP A 276 17.23 7.82 -7.81
C ASP A 276 16.95 8.91 -6.77
N HIS A 277 16.17 9.94 -7.11
CA HIS A 277 15.81 11.02 -6.19
C HIS A 277 14.96 10.56 -4.98
N ILE A 278 14.22 9.46 -5.11
CA ILE A 278 13.41 8.86 -4.04
C ILE A 278 14.21 7.79 -3.29
N VAL A 279 15.01 6.98 -3.99
CA VAL A 279 15.73 5.86 -3.35
C VAL A 279 17.04 6.29 -2.71
N ASN A 280 17.62 7.43 -3.09
CA ASN A 280 18.87 7.92 -2.53
C ASN A 280 18.62 8.82 -1.30
N PRO A 281 18.99 8.38 -0.08
CA PRO A 281 18.76 9.15 1.14
C PRO A 281 19.42 10.53 1.14
N GLN A 282 20.52 10.72 0.40
CA GLN A 282 21.24 11.99 0.29
C GLN A 282 20.56 12.98 -0.68
N LYS A 283 19.72 12.47 -1.60
CA LYS A 283 18.98 13.28 -2.57
C LYS A 283 17.50 13.45 -2.21
N ARG A 284 17.01 12.76 -1.18
CA ARG A 284 15.72 13.04 -0.54
C ARG A 284 15.80 14.44 0.10
N THR A 285 15.56 15.47 -0.70
CA THR A 285 14.99 16.69 -0.14
C THR A 285 13.74 16.27 0.64
N THR A 286 13.52 16.87 1.79
CA THR A 286 12.40 16.58 2.68
C THR A 286 11.09 16.75 1.90
N ILE A 287 10.60 15.67 1.25
CA ILE A 287 9.26 15.62 0.68
C ILE A 287 8.36 15.57 1.91
N ALA A 288 8.01 16.76 2.40
CA ALA A 288 7.07 16.92 3.48
C ALA A 288 5.80 16.16 3.07
N ALA A 289 5.41 15.20 3.89
CA ALA A 289 4.15 14.50 3.76
C ALA A 289 3.02 15.54 3.73
N THR A 290 2.53 15.87 2.55
CA THR A 290 1.24 16.54 2.41
C THR A 290 0.15 15.47 2.48
N SER A 291 0.04 14.78 3.62
CA SER A 291 -1.23 14.18 4.01
C SER A 291 -2.09 15.31 4.60
N VAL A 292 -2.59 16.18 3.72
CA VAL A 292 -3.56 17.22 4.09
C VAL A 292 -4.90 16.82 3.51
N VAL A 293 -5.57 15.89 4.19
CA VAL A 293 -7.03 15.92 4.30
C VAL A 293 -7.34 16.19 5.76
N GLY A 294 -7.02 17.42 6.18
CA GLY A 294 -7.26 17.95 7.50
C GLY A 294 -7.09 19.45 7.44
N SER A 295 -8.22 20.17 7.33
CA SER A 295 -8.33 21.64 7.33
C SER A 295 -7.61 22.39 6.20
N ALA A 296 -8.30 22.52 5.06
CA ALA A 296 -8.02 23.50 4.02
C ALA A 296 -8.36 24.94 4.47
N ILE A 297 -7.83 25.40 5.61
CA ILE A 297 -7.80 26.82 6.01
C ILE A 297 -6.55 26.99 6.89
N GLY A 298 -5.37 27.25 6.32
CA GLY A 298 -4.20 27.54 7.14
C GLY A 298 -2.89 27.76 6.40
N LEU A 299 -2.63 27.02 5.32
CA LEU A 299 -1.39 27.19 4.56
C LEU A 299 -1.37 28.48 3.73
N SER A 300 -2.51 28.88 3.14
CA SER A 300 -2.65 30.13 2.38
C SER A 300 -2.37 31.37 3.23
N SER A 301 -2.75 31.32 4.52
CA SER A 301 -2.57 32.42 5.47
C SER A 301 -1.08 32.60 5.83
N ILE A 302 -0.35 31.50 6.04
CA ILE A 302 1.06 31.54 6.43
C ILE A 302 1.93 32.15 5.31
N PHE A 303 1.69 31.76 4.05
CA PHE A 303 2.40 32.38 2.92
C PHE A 303 2.03 33.85 2.74
N TYR A 304 0.79 34.26 2.99
CA TYR A 304 0.39 35.67 2.95
C TYR A 304 1.07 36.49 4.06
N TYR A 305 1.16 35.97 5.28
CA TYR A 305 1.86 36.66 6.38
C TYR A 305 3.37 36.73 6.14
N LEU A 306 4.00 35.64 5.66
CA LEU A 306 5.43 35.64 5.34
C LEU A 306 5.76 36.59 4.17
N TYR A 307 4.94 36.60 3.13
CA TYR A 307 5.08 37.53 2.01
C TYR A 307 4.92 38.98 2.46
N LYS A 308 3.91 39.28 3.29
CA LYS A 308 3.66 40.64 3.81
C LYS A 308 4.79 41.13 4.72
N VAL A 309 5.36 40.26 5.57
CA VAL A 309 6.50 40.61 6.45
C VAL A 309 7.76 40.87 5.63
N TYR A 310 8.04 40.05 4.63
CA TYR A 310 9.23 40.19 3.79
C TYR A 310 9.15 41.45 2.91
N LEU A 311 7.98 41.75 2.33
CA LEU A 311 7.77 42.97 1.55
C LEU A 311 7.93 44.23 2.41
N ASN A 312 7.40 44.22 3.64
CA ASN A 312 7.55 45.35 4.57
C ASN A 312 9.01 45.56 4.98
N HIS A 313 9.78 44.48 5.19
CA HIS A 313 11.20 44.59 5.51
C HIS A 313 12.01 45.13 4.34
N ILE A 314 11.75 44.69 3.11
CA ILE A 314 12.41 45.21 1.89
C ILE A 314 12.09 46.68 1.67
N LEU A 315 10.82 47.09 1.82
CA LEU A 315 10.42 48.48 1.64
C LEU A 315 11.04 49.38 2.71
N LYS A 316 11.10 48.92 3.98
CA LYS A 316 11.74 49.66 5.08
C LYS A 316 13.26 49.76 4.88
N TYR A 317 13.90 48.71 4.35
CA TYR A 317 15.33 48.73 4.05
C TYR A 317 15.65 49.65 2.86
N LYS A 318 14.84 49.63 1.78
CA LYS A 318 15.00 50.55 0.65
C LYS A 318 14.75 52.00 1.04
N TYR A 319 13.74 52.28 1.86
CA TYR A 319 13.45 53.63 2.34
C TYR A 319 14.58 54.19 3.23
N ASN A 320 15.11 53.37 4.15
CA ASN A 320 16.25 53.77 4.98
C ASN A 320 17.55 53.94 4.16
N ALA A 321 17.79 53.12 3.14
CA ALA A 321 18.94 53.29 2.24
C ALA A 321 18.84 54.59 1.43
N ILE A 322 17.66 54.94 0.92
CA ILE A 322 17.43 56.20 0.17
C ILE A 322 17.60 57.42 1.08
N ILE A 323 17.08 57.39 2.31
CA ILE A 323 17.27 58.48 3.28
C ILE A 323 18.75 58.63 3.66
N ASN A 324 19.47 57.53 3.86
CA ASN A 324 20.88 57.59 4.24
C ASN A 324 21.78 58.11 3.10
N ILE A 325 21.44 57.81 1.84
CA ILE A 325 22.10 58.39 0.67
C ILE A 325 21.77 59.89 0.54
N TYR A 326 20.52 60.29 0.77
CA TYR A 326 20.09 61.69 0.69
C TYR A 326 20.68 62.57 1.82
N PHE A 327 20.88 62.01 3.01
CA PHE A 327 21.55 62.72 4.12
C PHE A 327 23.06 62.84 3.90
N ASN A 328 23.74 61.82 3.37
CA ASN A 328 25.17 61.89 3.08
C ASN A 328 25.51 62.81 1.89
N SER A 329 24.60 63.01 0.93
CA SER A 329 24.80 63.98 -0.16
C SER A 329 24.64 65.44 0.25
N LYS A 330 24.15 65.73 1.47
CA LYS A 330 23.91 67.10 1.97
C LYS A 330 25.03 67.62 2.89
N PHE A 331 26.03 66.80 3.20
CA PHE A 331 27.19 67.15 4.04
C PHE A 331 28.53 67.19 3.26
N LEU A 332 28.48 67.13 1.92
CA LEU A 332 29.65 67.11 1.04
C LEU A 332 29.80 68.37 0.16
N PHE A 333 29.24 69.51 0.58
CA PHE A 333 29.56 70.83 0.03
C PHE A 333 29.91 71.82 1.15
#